data_AF-A0A3D2J8W7-F1
#
_entry.id   AF-A0A3D2J8W7-F1
#
_cell.length_a   1.000
_cell.length_b   1.000
_cell.length_c   1.000
_cell.angle_alpha   90.00
_cell.angle_beta   90.00
_cell.angle_gamma   90.00
#
_symmetry.space_group_name_H-M   'P 1'
#
loop_
_entity.id
_entity.type
_entity.pdbx_description
1 polymer ?
#
loop_
_entity_poly.entity_id
_entity_poly.type
_entity_poly.pdbx_seq_one_letter_code
_entity_poly.pdbx_strand_id
1 'polypeptide(L)' 'MKEGTFRADLYFRLAVLNIALPPLRERPGDILLFAARFIEDFNTSMGRNVRRIDPEAQQLLLHYRWPGNVREL' A
#
# COMPACT_ATOMS: atom_id res chain seq x y z
N MET A 1 -3.56 23.72 5.27
CA MET A 1 -3.61 23.23 6.66
C MET A 1 -4.71 24.00 7.37
N LYS A 2 -5.59 23.35 8.15
CA LYS A 2 -6.53 24.11 8.98
C LYS A 2 -5.72 25.01 9.90
N GLU A 3 -5.95 26.31 9.82
CA GLU A 3 -5.20 27.28 10.61
C GLU A 3 -5.43 27.02 12.10
N GLY A 4 -4.35 26.78 12.85
CA GLY A 4 -4.37 26.63 14.31
C GLY A 4 -4.48 25.21 14.88
N THR A 5 -4.61 24.14 14.08
CA THR A 5 -4.73 22.77 14.65
C THR A 5 -3.39 22.13 15.05
N PHE A 6 -2.26 22.72 14.66
CA PHE A 6 -0.94 22.18 14.94
C PHE A 6 0.04 23.27 15.34
N ARG A 7 0.87 22.97 16.33
CA ARG A 7 1.88 23.89 16.87
C ARG A 7 3.00 24.12 15.87
N ALA A 8 3.20 25.38 15.48
CA ALA A 8 4.22 25.75 14.51
C ALA A 8 5.64 25.38 14.98
N ASP A 9 5.97 25.65 16.24
CA ASP A 9 7.28 25.32 16.82
C ASP A 9 7.57 23.82 16.81
N LEU A 10 6.55 23.01 17.07
CA LEU A 10 6.64 21.55 16.99
C LEU A 10 6.77 21.07 15.54
N TYR A 11 6.06 21.69 14.59
CA TYR A 11 6.15 21.35 13.18
C TYR A 11 7.59 21.50 12.67
N PHE A 12 8.22 22.64 12.96
CA PHE A 12 9.61 22.87 12.54
C PHE A 12 10.61 21.91 13.20
N ARG A 13 10.35 21.44 14.43
CA ARG A 13 11.19 20.43 15.10
C ARG A 13 11.06 19.04 14.48
N LEU A 14 9.87 18.67 14.01
CA LEU A 14 9.61 17.35 13.42
C LEU A 14 9.92 17.31 11.92
N ALA A 15 9.71 18.41 11.21
CA ALA A 15 9.87 18.51 9.76
C ALA A 15 11.34 18.71 9.32
N VAL A 16 12.32 18.40 10.18
CA VAL A 16 13.75 18.46 9.83
C VAL A 16 14.07 17.51 8.66
N LEU A 17 13.43 16.35 8.63
CA LEU A 17 13.47 15.42 7.50
C LEU A 17 12.04 15.03 7.12
N ASN A 18 11.67 15.28 5.87
CA ASN A 18 10.38 14.86 5.35
C ASN A 18 10.57 13.66 4.41
N ILE A 19 9.98 12.53 4.77
CA ILE A 19 9.96 11.33 3.93
C ILE A 19 8.57 11.25 3.31
N ALA A 20 8.48 11.58 2.03
CA ALA A 20 7.25 11.38 1.27
C ALA A 20 7.04 9.88 1.05
N LEU A 21 5.91 9.35 1.51
CA LEU A 21 5.50 7.99 1.21
C LEU A 21 4.53 8.03 0.01
N PRO A 22 4.97 7.65 -1.20
CA PRO A 22 4.09 7.61 -2.35
C PRO A 22 3.00 6.54 -2.17
N PRO A 23 1.78 6.79 -2.68
CA PRO A 23 0.70 5.83 -2.67
C PRO A 23 1.02 4.61 -3.54
N LEU A 24 0.32 3.50 -3.30
CA LEU A 24 0.56 2.23 -3.97
C LEU A 24 0.42 2.30 -5.50
N ARG A 25 -0.50 3.13 -6.00
CA ARG A 25 -0.69 3.38 -7.45
C ARG A 25 0.53 3.99 -8.16
N GLU A 26 1.42 4.65 -7.41
CA GLU A 26 2.68 5.19 -7.95
C GLU A 26 3.82 4.15 -7.87
N ARG A 27 3.52 2.95 -7.36
CA ARG A 27 4.45 1.84 -7.13
C ARG A 27 3.91 0.52 -7.72
N PRO A 28 3.63 0.44 -9.03
CA PRO A 28 2.98 -0.72 -9.62
C PRO A 28 3.76 -2.03 -9.46
N GLY A 29 5.10 -1.97 -9.39
CA GLY A 29 5.94 -3.15 -9.14
C GLY A 29 5.71 -3.79 -7.77
N ASP A 30 5.23 -3.03 -6.79
CA ASP A 30 4.98 -3.53 -5.44
C ASP A 30 3.61 -4.20 -5.30
N ILE A 31 2.66 -3.91 -6.19
CA ILE A 31 1.29 -4.45 -6.13
C ILE A 31 1.31 -5.97 -6.20
N LEU A 32 1.95 -6.54 -7.23
CA LEU A 32 2.00 -8.00 -7.39
C LEU A 32 2.90 -8.67 -6.35
N LEU A 33 3.95 -7.96 -5.89
CA LEU A 33 4.84 -8.45 -4.83
C LEU A 33 4.07 -8.60 -3.51
N PHE A 34 3.33 -7.58 -3.09
CA PHE A 34 2.52 -7.63 -1.88
C PHE A 34 1.37 -8.63 -2.02
N ALA A 35 0.68 -8.67 -3.16
CA ALA A 35 -0.39 -9.64 -3.39
C ALA A 35 0.11 -11.09 -3.26
N ALA A 36 1.27 -11.41 -3.84
CA ALA A 36 1.88 -12.73 -3.69
C ALA A 36 2.18 -13.04 -2.22
N ARG A 37 2.73 -12.08 -1.48
CA ARG A 37 3.02 -12.25 -0.05
C ARG A 37 1.75 -12.48 0.78
N PHE A 38 0.70 -11.71 0.52
CA PHE A 38 -0.58 -11.86 1.23
C PHE A 38 -1.22 -13.21 0.94
N ILE A 39 -1.13 -13.70 -0.30
CA ILE A 39 -1.59 -15.05 -0.64
C ILE A 39 -0.87 -16.12 0.18
N GLU A 40 0.44 -16.00 0.43
CA GLU A 40 1.17 -16.94 1.29
C GLU A 40 0.67 -16.91 2.74
N ASP A 41 0.51 -15.71 3.30
CA ASP A 41 0.04 -15.50 4.68
C ASP A 41 -1.41 -16.02 4.85
N PHE A 42 -2.26 -15.80 3.83
CA PHE A 42 -3.64 -16.26 3.78
C PHE A 42 -3.79 -17.75 3.52
N ASN A 43 -2.93 -18.34 2.69
CA ASN A 43 -2.88 -19.79 2.52
C ASN A 43 -2.60 -20.48 3.86
N THR A 44 -1.61 -19.96 4.60
CA THR A 44 -1.21 -20.50 5.90
C THR A 44 -2.34 -20.37 6.93
N SER A 45 -2.96 -19.19 7.04
CA SER A 45 -4.00 -18.93 8.06
C SER A 45 -5.35 -19.57 7.74
N MET A 46 -5.69 -19.77 6.46
CA MET A 46 -7.00 -20.31 6.04
C MET A 46 -6.95 -21.75 5.51
N GLY A 47 -5.78 -22.41 5.55
CA GLY A 47 -5.63 -23.77 5.01
C GLY A 47 -5.89 -23.85 3.50
N ARG A 48 -5.51 -22.82 2.74
CA ARG A 48 -5.67 -22.75 1.28
C ARG A 48 -4.33 -23.02 0.58
N ASN A 49 -4.39 -23.24 -0.74
CA ASN A 49 -3.22 -23.51 -1.58
C ASN A 49 -3.35 -22.76 -2.92
N VAL A 50 -3.64 -21.46 -2.85
CA VAL A 50 -3.64 -20.58 -4.02
C VAL A 50 -2.18 -20.34 -4.42
N ARG A 51 -1.82 -20.70 -5.65
CA ARG A 51 -0.41 -20.67 -6.11
C ARG A 51 -0.08 -19.51 -7.04
N ARG A 52 -1.07 -18.99 -7.75
CA ARG A 52 -0.90 -17.95 -8.77
C ARG A 52 -2.14 -17.06 -8.82
N ILE A 53 -1.92 -15.81 -9.20
CA ILE A 53 -2.96 -14.89 -9.63
C ILE A 53 -3.08 -15.04 -11.14
N ASP A 54 -4.30 -15.20 -11.65
CA ASP A 54 -4.55 -15.27 -13.08
C ASP A 54 -3.99 -14.02 -13.81
N PRO A 55 -3.39 -14.13 -15.00
CA PRO A 55 -2.85 -12.98 -15.73
C PRO A 55 -3.85 -11.82 -15.92
N GLU A 56 -5.13 -12.11 -16.16
CA GLU A 56 -6.15 -11.07 -16.29
C GLU A 56 -6.40 -10.36 -14.95
N ALA A 57 -6.44 -11.12 -13.85
CA ALA A 57 -6.55 -10.56 -12.51
C ALA A 57 -5.33 -9.71 -12.14
N GLN A 58 -4.12 -10.11 -12.53
CA GLN A 58 -2.91 -9.29 -12.35
C GLN A 58 -3.03 -7.95 -13.06
N GLN A 59 -3.54 -7.93 -14.30
CA GLN A 59 -3.78 -6.69 -15.02
C GLN A 59 -4.78 -5.80 -14.28
N LEU A 60 -5.88 -6.37 -13.76
CA LEU A 60 -6.85 -5.60 -12.98
C LEU A 60 -6.23 -4.98 -11.72
N LEU A 61 -5.42 -5.76 -10.98
CA LEU A 61 -4.70 -5.27 -9.79
C LEU A 61 -3.76 -4.10 -10.13
N LEU A 62 -3.08 -4.16 -11.27
CA LEU A 62 -2.15 -3.12 -11.71
C LEU A 62 -2.85 -1.82 -12.17
N HIS A 63 -4.07 -1.90 -12.70
CA HIS A 63 -4.81 -0.74 -13.21
C HIS A 63 -5.70 -0.08 -12.15
N TYR A 64 -6.02 -0.78 -11.07
CA TYR A 64 -6.83 -0.23 -10.00
C TYR A 64 -6.06 0.84 -9.19
N ARG A 65 -6.77 1.87 -8.71
CA ARG A 65 -6.14 3.06 -8.10
C ARG A 65 -5.74 2.89 -6.63
N TRP A 66 -6.19 1.83 -5.97
CA TRP A 66 -5.90 1.54 -4.57
C TRP A 66 -6.11 2.73 -3.63
N PRO A 67 -7.33 3.31 -3.51
CA PRO A 67 -7.59 4.40 -2.57
C PRO A 67 -7.23 4.06 -1.11
N GLY A 68 -7.33 2.78 -0.71
CA GLY A 68 -6.88 2.28 0.59
C GLY A 68 -5.43 1.79 0.64
N ASN A 69 -4.67 1.92 -0.46
CA ASN A 69 -3.29 1.46 -0.61
C ASN A 69 -3.14 -0.02 -0.18
N VAL A 70 -2.03 -0.34 0.50
CA VAL A 70 -1.68 -1.69 0.97
C VAL A 70 -2.71 -2.28 1.95
N ARG A 71 -3.59 -1.46 2.56
CA ARG A 71 -4.65 -1.99 3.44
C ARG A 71 -5.83 -2.55 2.65
N GLU A 72 -6.08 -2.01 1.45
CA GLU A 72 -7.14 -2.48 0.56
C GLU A 72 -6.67 -3.63 -0.34
N LEU A 73 -5.38 -3.60 -0.72
CA LEU A 73 -4.71 -4.72 -1.40
C LEU A 73 -4.66 -5.97 -0.51
#